data_AF-A0A1D2QML8-F1
#
_entry.id   AF-A0A1D2QML8-F1
#
_cell.length_a   1.000
_cell.length_b   1.000
_cell.length_c   1.000
_cell.angle_alpha   90.00
_cell.angle_beta   90.00
_cell.angle_gamma   90.00
#
_symmetry.space_group_name_H-M   'P 1'
#
loop_
_entity.id
_entity.type
_entity.pdbx_description
1 polymer ?
#
loop_
_entity_poly.entity_id
_entity_poly.type
_entity_poly.pdbx_seq_one_letter_code
_entity_poly.pdbx_strand_id
1 'polypeptide(L)'
;MILKGNQRGGARQMALHLMNGEMNEHVELHEVRGFVSENIMGALNEIYAVSKGTQAKQFMYSLSLNPLGEEAASTADFETAIEKAEKKLSLEGQPRVVVFYEKEGRRHAHCVWSRIDSNEMKAIPMSHDHRKLKTLSKSLYLEHGWQMPRGFRNIKTQ
;
A
#
# COMPACT_ATOMS: atom_id res chain seq x y z
N MET A 1 6.05 11.45 -3.75
CA MET A 1 5.19 10.96 -2.64
C MET A 1 5.98 10.16 -1.60
N ILE A 2 5.65 10.31 -0.32
CA ILE A 2 6.15 9.46 0.77
C ILE A 2 5.43 8.12 0.75
N LEU A 3 6.20 7.05 0.94
CA LEU A 3 5.72 5.67 1.00
C LEU A 3 6.04 5.07 2.37
N LYS A 4 5.03 4.55 3.06
CA LYS A 4 5.20 3.87 4.37
C LYS A 4 4.51 2.51 4.35
N GLY A 5 5.29 1.44 4.39
CA GLY A 5 4.78 0.07 4.37
C GLY A 5 4.92 -0.62 5.72
N ASN A 6 4.08 -1.61 5.99
CA ASN A 6 4.13 -2.45 7.20
C ASN A 6 3.52 -3.83 6.95
N GLN A 7 4.09 -4.86 7.58
CA GLN A 7 3.50 -6.20 7.66
C GLN A 7 2.38 -6.25 8.72
N ARG A 8 1.25 -6.88 8.39
CA ARG A 8 0.02 -6.86 9.23
C ARG A 8 -0.58 -8.25 9.39
N GLY A 9 -1.17 -8.51 10.56
CA GLY A 9 -1.84 -9.77 10.91
C GLY A 9 -3.30 -9.63 11.36
N GLY A 10 -3.82 -8.41 11.50
CA GLY A 10 -5.19 -8.17 11.93
C GLY A 10 -6.09 -7.75 10.77
N ALA A 11 -6.74 -8.70 10.09
CA ALA A 11 -7.60 -8.42 8.93
C ALA A 11 -8.77 -7.50 9.28
N ARG A 12 -9.56 -7.86 10.31
CA ARG A 12 -10.70 -7.05 10.76
C ARG A 12 -10.27 -5.65 11.19
N GLN A 13 -9.17 -5.55 11.95
CA GLN A 13 -8.65 -4.26 12.40
C GLN A 13 -8.22 -3.40 11.21
N MET A 14 -7.54 -3.99 10.22
CA MET A 14 -7.14 -3.28 9.01
C MET A 14 -8.34 -2.83 8.18
N ALA A 15 -9.36 -3.68 8.03
CA ALA A 15 -10.55 -3.32 7.28
C ALA A 15 -11.30 -2.15 7.94
N LEU A 16 -11.47 -2.18 9.27
CA LEU A 16 -12.05 -1.08 10.03
C LEU A 16 -11.21 0.19 9.91
N HIS A 17 -9.89 0.08 9.97
CA HIS A 17 -9.01 1.23 9.73
C HIS A 17 -9.19 1.79 8.31
N LEU A 18 -9.34 0.92 7.29
CA LEU A 18 -9.55 1.37 5.92
C LEU A 18 -10.89 2.08 5.73
N MET A 19 -11.94 1.61 6.37
CA MET A 19 -13.27 2.21 6.27
C MET A 19 -13.43 3.47 7.15
N ASN A 20 -12.62 3.60 8.20
CA ASN A 20 -12.61 4.76 9.07
C ASN A 20 -11.58 5.76 8.57
N GLY A 21 -12.00 6.69 7.71
CA GLY A 21 -11.22 7.90 7.43
C GLY A 21 -11.00 8.74 8.68
N GLU A 22 -10.04 9.67 8.65
CA GLU A 22 -9.97 10.70 9.69
C GLU A 22 -11.24 11.57 9.65
N MET A 23 -11.46 12.33 10.71
CA MET A 23 -12.58 13.27 10.76
C MET A 23 -12.52 14.22 9.55
N ASN A 24 -13.62 14.25 8.78
CA ASN A 24 -13.82 15.00 7.54
C ASN A 24 -13.08 14.48 6.30
N GLU A 25 -12.70 13.20 6.26
CA GLU A 25 -12.18 12.56 5.04
C GLU A 25 -13.28 11.84 4.26
N HIS A 26 -13.26 11.99 2.94
CA HIS A 26 -14.03 11.14 2.04
C HIS A 26 -13.23 9.87 1.74
N VAL A 27 -13.85 8.70 1.90
CA VAL A 27 -13.25 7.39 1.63
C VAL A 27 -13.82 6.82 0.35
N GLU A 28 -12.97 6.53 -0.62
CA GLU A 28 -13.31 5.95 -1.91
C GLU A 28 -12.62 4.58 -2.04
N LEU A 29 -13.41 3.52 -2.22
CA LEU A 29 -12.87 2.21 -2.58
C LEU A 29 -12.53 2.22 -4.08
N HIS A 30 -11.24 2.29 -4.40
CA HIS A 30 -10.76 2.41 -5.78
C HIS A 30 -10.67 1.06 -6.48
N GLU A 31 -10.08 0.06 -5.81
CA GLU A 31 -9.82 -1.24 -6.44
C GLU A 31 -9.96 -2.37 -5.42
N VAL A 32 -10.57 -3.47 -5.86
CA VAL A 32 -10.51 -4.79 -5.22
C VAL A 32 -10.15 -5.80 -6.29
N ARG A 33 -8.92 -6.32 -6.26
CA ARG A 33 -8.37 -7.19 -7.32
C ARG A 33 -7.94 -8.53 -6.74
N GLY A 34 -8.33 -9.62 -7.41
CA GLY A 34 -7.89 -10.97 -7.04
C GLY A 34 -8.64 -11.58 -5.86
N PHE A 35 -9.81 -11.03 -5.52
CA PHE A 35 -10.72 -11.54 -4.49
C PHE A 35 -12.04 -11.96 -5.10
N VAL A 36 -12.78 -12.81 -4.40
CA VAL A 36 -14.17 -13.11 -4.74
C VAL A 36 -15.09 -11.97 -4.27
N SER A 37 -14.80 -11.43 -3.08
CA SER A 37 -15.49 -10.27 -2.53
C SER A 37 -15.12 -8.99 -3.27
N GLU A 38 -16.11 -8.11 -3.43
CA GLU A 38 -15.97 -6.78 -4.02
C GLU A 38 -15.87 -5.66 -2.97
N ASN A 39 -15.89 -6.00 -1.67
CA ASN A 39 -15.75 -5.04 -0.57
C ASN A 39 -14.52 -5.33 0.31
N ILE A 40 -14.07 -4.29 1.04
CA ILE A 40 -12.88 -4.31 1.89
C ILE A 40 -12.95 -5.40 2.96
N MET A 41 -14.09 -5.52 3.65
CA MET A 41 -14.26 -6.48 4.75
C MET A 41 -14.12 -7.92 4.27
N GLY A 42 -14.82 -8.28 3.20
CA GLY A 42 -14.75 -9.61 2.62
C GLY A 42 -13.36 -9.91 2.05
N ALA A 43 -12.77 -8.97 1.31
CA ALA A 43 -11.44 -9.15 0.72
C ALA A 43 -10.36 -9.40 1.79
N LEU A 44 -10.31 -8.59 2.86
CA LEU A 44 -9.32 -8.82 3.92
C LEU A 44 -9.63 -10.08 4.75
N ASN A 45 -10.90 -10.48 4.86
CA ASN A 45 -11.27 -11.74 5.49
C ASN A 45 -10.87 -12.95 4.64
N GLU A 46 -10.87 -12.86 3.31
CA GLU A 46 -10.33 -13.89 2.42
C GLU A 46 -8.83 -14.09 2.66
N ILE A 47 -8.04 -13.01 2.75
CA ILE A 47 -6.60 -13.14 3.07
C ILE A 47 -6.42 -13.84 4.43
N TYR A 48 -7.23 -13.47 5.43
CA TYR A 48 -7.20 -14.14 6.73
C TYR A 48 -7.54 -15.63 6.62
N ALA A 49 -8.60 -16.00 5.91
CA ALA A 49 -9.02 -17.37 5.72
C ALA A 49 -7.91 -18.21 5.05
N VAL A 50 -7.29 -17.71 3.98
CA VAL A 50 -6.17 -18.39 3.31
C VAL A 50 -4.98 -18.53 4.26
N SER A 51 -4.67 -17.48 5.04
CA SER A 51 -3.54 -17.51 5.97
C SER A 51 -3.65 -18.61 7.03
N LYS A 52 -4.86 -19.07 7.37
CA LYS A 52 -5.08 -20.16 8.34
C LYS A 52 -4.50 -21.50 7.89
N GLY A 53 -4.29 -21.69 6.58
CA GLY A 53 -3.57 -22.84 6.04
C GLY A 53 -2.05 -22.73 6.14
N THR A 54 -1.52 -21.64 6.73
CA THR A 54 -0.08 -21.34 6.80
C THR A 54 0.35 -21.04 8.24
N GLN A 55 1.66 -20.89 8.46
CA GLN A 55 2.20 -20.41 9.74
C GLN A 55 2.37 -18.87 9.79
N ALA A 56 1.89 -18.15 8.78
CA ALA A 56 2.10 -16.70 8.67
C ALA A 56 1.25 -15.92 9.70
N LYS A 57 1.91 -15.33 10.69
CA LYS A 57 1.25 -14.43 11.67
C LYS A 57 0.90 -13.06 11.07
N GLN A 58 1.73 -12.58 10.13
CA GLN A 58 1.51 -11.33 9.41
C GLN A 58 1.31 -11.63 7.93
N PHE A 59 0.08 -11.88 7.53
CA PHE A 59 -0.27 -12.37 6.20
C PHE A 59 -0.66 -11.27 5.20
N MET A 60 -0.70 -10.01 5.62
CA MET A 60 -0.93 -8.85 4.75
C MET A 60 0.27 -7.90 4.73
N TYR A 61 0.36 -7.10 3.68
CA TYR A 61 1.22 -5.92 3.62
C TYR A 61 0.37 -4.68 3.36
N SER A 62 0.49 -3.65 4.20
CA SER A 62 -0.21 -2.37 4.02
C SER A 62 0.79 -1.29 3.62
N LEU A 63 0.48 -0.49 2.60
CA LEU A 63 1.24 0.66 2.16
C LEU A 63 0.38 1.92 2.18
N SER A 64 0.86 2.96 2.84
CA SER A 64 0.32 4.32 2.71
C SER A 64 1.15 5.12 1.71
N LEU A 65 0.47 5.79 0.78
CA LEU A 65 1.05 6.68 -0.24
C LEU A 65 0.55 8.09 0.02
N ASN A 66 1.47 9.01 0.30
CA ASN A 66 1.12 10.39 0.64
C ASN A 66 1.97 11.37 -0.22
N PRO A 67 1.39 12.04 -1.22
CA PRO A 67 2.05 13.14 -1.92
C PRO A 67 2.20 14.32 -0.94
N LEU A 68 3.43 14.78 -0.71
CA LEU A 68 3.65 15.95 0.14
C LEU A 68 3.55 17.22 -0.68
N GLY A 69 2.79 18.20 -0.19
CA GLY A 69 2.70 19.54 -0.75
C GLY A 69 1.29 19.93 -1.17
N GLU A 70 1.20 21.02 -1.93
CA GLU A 70 -0.02 21.41 -2.67
C GLU A 70 -0.10 20.72 -4.03
N GLU A 71 0.94 19.95 -4.40
CA GLU A 71 1.01 19.20 -5.65
C GLU A 71 -0.02 18.06 -5.62
N ALA A 72 -1.07 18.19 -6.42
CA ALA A 72 -2.13 17.20 -6.54
C ALA A 72 -1.62 16.01 -7.40
N ALA A 73 -1.31 14.88 -6.75
CA ALA A 73 -1.10 13.63 -7.47
C ALA A 73 -2.43 13.14 -8.05
N SER A 74 -2.42 12.83 -9.35
CA SER A 74 -3.57 12.25 -10.02
C SER A 74 -3.78 10.79 -9.62
N THR A 75 -4.98 10.24 -9.88
CA THR A 75 -5.24 8.81 -9.70
C THR A 75 -4.22 7.93 -10.45
N ALA A 76 -3.86 8.31 -11.68
CA ALA A 76 -2.87 7.59 -12.49
C ALA A 76 -1.47 7.59 -11.85
N ASP A 77 -1.09 8.67 -11.15
CA ASP A 77 0.19 8.73 -10.43
C ASP A 77 0.19 7.74 -9.25
N PHE A 78 -0.93 7.61 -8.54
CA PHE A 78 -1.08 6.61 -7.48
C PHE A 78 -1.04 5.18 -8.03
N GLU A 79 -1.77 4.90 -9.10
CA GLU A 79 -1.78 3.58 -9.75
C GLU A 79 -0.37 3.18 -10.18
N THR A 80 0.32 4.08 -10.89
CA THR A 80 1.72 3.87 -11.31
C THR A 80 2.65 3.63 -10.11
N ALA A 81 2.48 4.38 -9.02
CA ALA A 81 3.28 4.20 -7.82
C ALA A 81 3.00 2.86 -7.12
N ILE A 82 1.73 2.43 -7.07
CA ILE A 82 1.31 1.14 -6.51
C ILE A 82 1.88 -0.02 -7.34
N GLU A 83 1.83 0.05 -8.67
CA GLU A 83 2.44 -0.96 -9.55
C GLU A 83 3.95 -1.05 -9.38
N LYS A 84 4.65 0.09 -9.33
CA LYS A 84 6.10 0.12 -9.06
C LYS A 84 6.44 -0.43 -7.67
N ALA A 85 5.60 -0.18 -6.67
CA ALA A 85 5.76 -0.71 -5.32
C ALA A 85 5.54 -2.23 -5.31
N GLU A 86 4.47 -2.70 -5.96
CA GLU A 86 4.13 -4.12 -6.10
C GLU A 86 5.31 -4.91 -6.68
N LYS A 87 5.90 -4.44 -7.77
CA LYS A 87 7.11 -5.04 -8.38
C LYS A 87 8.32 -5.02 -7.45
N LYS A 88 8.63 -3.89 -6.81
CA LYS A 88 9.79 -3.79 -5.89
C LYS A 88 9.65 -4.66 -4.65
N LEU A 89 8.41 -4.85 -4.17
CA LEU A 89 8.08 -5.67 -3.01
C LEU A 89 7.90 -7.15 -3.36
N SER A 90 7.94 -7.51 -4.65
CA SER A 90 7.70 -8.88 -5.14
C SER A 90 6.30 -9.38 -4.78
N LEU A 91 5.31 -8.50 -4.88
CA LEU A 91 3.88 -8.79 -4.65
C LEU A 91 3.07 -8.81 -5.96
N GLU A 92 3.75 -8.88 -7.11
CA GLU A 92 3.11 -8.95 -8.43
C GLU A 92 2.14 -10.12 -8.50
N GLY A 93 0.94 -9.85 -9.03
CA GLY A 93 -0.14 -10.83 -9.13
C GLY A 93 -0.84 -11.18 -7.81
N GLN A 94 -0.39 -10.65 -6.67
CA GLN A 94 -1.08 -10.88 -5.40
C GLN A 94 -2.41 -10.11 -5.35
N PRO A 95 -3.45 -10.68 -4.70
CA PRO A 95 -4.69 -9.98 -4.42
C PRO A 95 -4.44 -8.69 -3.64
N ARG A 96 -5.12 -7.59 -4.01
CA ARG A 96 -4.96 -6.29 -3.35
C ARG A 96 -6.23 -5.45 -3.30
N VAL A 97 -6.29 -4.57 -2.31
CA VAL A 97 -7.33 -3.56 -2.12
C VAL A 97 -6.67 -2.18 -2.13
N VAL A 98 -7.25 -1.23 -2.88
CA VAL A 98 -6.80 0.17 -2.93
C VAL A 98 -7.94 1.08 -2.47
N VAL A 99 -7.64 1.97 -1.54
CA VAL A 99 -8.57 2.97 -1.00
C VAL A 99 -7.94 4.35 -1.13
N PHE A 100 -8.71 5.32 -1.61
CA PHE A 100 -8.36 6.73 -1.56
C PHE A 100 -9.06 7.43 -0.40
N TYR A 101 -8.33 8.36 0.20
CA TYR A 101 -8.82 9.29 1.19
C TYR A 101 -8.61 10.69 0.64
N GLU A 102 -9.63 11.53 0.75
CA GLU A 102 -9.56 12.93 0.34
C GLU A 102 -10.00 13.86 1.46
N LYS A 103 -9.18 14.89 1.72
CA LYS A 103 -9.45 15.95 2.67
C LYS A 103 -9.03 17.28 2.07
N GLU A 104 -9.97 18.21 1.91
CA GLU A 104 -9.69 19.56 1.40
C GLU A 104 -8.89 19.57 0.08
N GLY A 105 -9.23 18.66 -0.85
CA GLY A 105 -8.56 18.50 -2.14
C GLY A 105 -7.19 17.79 -2.08
N ARG A 106 -6.72 17.39 -0.89
CA ARG A 106 -5.52 16.57 -0.73
C ARG A 106 -5.90 15.11 -0.65
N ARG A 107 -5.39 14.34 -1.60
CA ARG A 107 -5.65 12.90 -1.71
C ARG A 107 -4.45 12.10 -1.21
N HIS A 108 -4.71 11.03 -0.47
CA HIS A 108 -3.73 10.00 -0.13
C HIS A 108 -4.33 8.61 -0.31
N ALA A 109 -3.49 7.60 -0.43
CA ALA A 109 -3.95 6.25 -0.77
C ALA A 109 -3.43 5.22 0.23
N HIS A 110 -4.22 4.18 0.44
CA HIS A 110 -3.83 2.96 1.13
C HIS A 110 -3.98 1.78 0.19
N CYS A 111 -2.91 1.00 0.03
CA CYS A 111 -2.94 -0.27 -0.69
C CYS A 111 -2.62 -1.41 0.26
N VAL A 112 -3.43 -2.46 0.26
CA VAL A 112 -3.22 -3.65 1.08
C VAL A 112 -3.18 -4.88 0.20
N TRP A 113 -2.08 -5.63 0.27
CA TRP A 113 -1.91 -6.89 -0.45
C TRP A 113 -2.04 -8.11 0.47
N SER A 114 -2.51 -9.22 -0.08
CA SER A 114 -2.16 -10.55 0.41
C SER A 114 -0.65 -10.75 0.27
N ARG A 115 -0.04 -11.37 1.27
CA ARG A 115 1.34 -11.87 1.16
C ARG A 115 1.38 -13.38 0.96
N ILE A 116 0.25 -14.07 0.94
CA ILE A 116 0.23 -15.53 0.88
C ILE A 116 0.36 -15.98 -0.57
N ASP A 117 1.47 -16.62 -0.89
CA ASP A 117 1.59 -17.44 -2.10
C ASP A 117 0.69 -18.67 -1.92
N SER A 118 -0.38 -18.75 -2.71
CA SER A 118 -1.37 -19.82 -2.64
C SER A 118 -0.87 -21.14 -3.22
N ASN A 119 0.21 -21.15 -4.01
CA ASN A 119 0.79 -22.37 -4.55
C ASN A 119 1.72 -23.02 -3.52
N GLU A 120 2.61 -22.23 -2.91
CA GLU A 120 3.53 -22.73 -1.89
C GLU A 120 2.93 -22.76 -0.48
N MET A 121 1.79 -22.10 -0.27
CA MET A 121 1.15 -21.90 1.02
C MET A 121 2.08 -21.26 2.07
N LYS A 122 2.82 -20.22 1.63
CA LYS A 122 3.78 -19.47 2.45
C LYS A 122 3.60 -17.97 2.26
N ALA A 123 4.01 -17.20 3.28
CA ALA A 123 4.06 -15.76 3.15
C ALA A 123 5.31 -15.30 2.39
N ILE A 124 5.12 -14.46 1.38
CA ILE A 124 6.18 -13.77 0.65
C ILE A 124 6.97 -12.88 1.64
N PRO A 125 8.30 -13.00 1.72
CA PRO A 125 9.13 -12.25 2.67
C PRO A 125 9.28 -10.78 2.27
N MET A 126 9.09 -9.87 3.22
CA MET A 126 9.21 -8.41 2.99
C MET A 126 10.61 -7.89 3.32
N SER A 127 11.64 -8.52 2.76
CA SER A 127 13.04 -8.19 3.04
C SER A 127 13.40 -6.78 2.54
N HIS A 128 13.95 -5.96 3.43
CA HIS A 128 14.40 -4.58 3.16
C HIS A 128 13.34 -3.68 2.54
N ASP A 129 12.06 -3.93 2.84
CA ASP A 129 10.91 -3.19 2.31
C ASP A 129 11.02 -1.67 2.52
N HIS A 130 11.40 -1.19 3.70
CA HIS A 130 11.58 0.24 3.98
C HIS A 130 12.64 0.87 3.08
N ARG A 131 13.73 0.15 2.79
CA ARG A 131 14.78 0.63 1.87
C ARG A 131 14.27 0.68 0.44
N LYS A 132 13.57 -0.38 -0.01
CA LYS A 132 12.95 -0.46 -1.34
C LYS A 132 11.95 0.69 -1.55
N LEU A 133 11.07 0.93 -0.57
CA LEU A 133 10.08 2.00 -0.58
C LEU A 133 10.71 3.39 -0.53
N LYS A 134 11.78 3.58 0.26
CA LYS A 134 12.52 4.85 0.30
C LYS A 134 13.15 5.18 -1.05
N THR A 135 13.77 4.19 -1.70
CA THR A 135 14.32 4.34 -3.05
C THR A 135 13.23 4.65 -4.08
N LEU A 136 12.09 3.96 -4.00
CA LEU A 136 10.94 4.24 -4.89
C LEU A 136 10.40 5.66 -4.67
N SER A 137 10.18 6.04 -3.42
CA SER A 137 9.71 7.39 -3.06
C SER A 137 10.61 8.47 -3.65
N LYS A 138 11.94 8.31 -3.57
CA LYS A 138 12.91 9.22 -4.20
C LYS A 138 12.74 9.27 -5.73
N SER A 139 12.58 8.12 -6.39
CA SER A 139 12.34 8.04 -7.84
C SER A 139 11.09 8.82 -8.24
N LEU A 140 9.98 8.60 -7.52
CA LEU A 140 8.71 9.27 -7.80
C LEU A 140 8.84 10.80 -7.67
N TYR A 141 9.50 11.30 -6.61
CA TYR A 141 9.72 12.76 -6.49
C TYR A 141 10.52 13.32 -7.69
N LEU A 142 11.52 12.59 -8.19
CA LEU A 142 12.31 13.02 -9.34
C LEU A 142 11.52 12.96 -10.65
N GLU A 143 10.77 11.88 -10.87
CA GLU A 143 9.97 11.66 -12.09
C GLU A 143 8.86 12.70 -12.26
N HIS A 144 8.20 13.10 -11.18
CA HIS A 144 7.14 14.11 -11.21
C HIS A 144 7.65 15.55 -11.10
N GLY A 145 8.96 15.77 -10.92
CA GLY A 145 9.53 17.11 -10.71
C GLY A 145 9.15 17.76 -9.37
N TRP A 146 8.61 16.98 -8.43
CA TRP A 146 8.11 17.43 -7.13
C TRP A 146 9.23 17.83 -6.17
N GLN A 147 8.94 18.78 -5.28
CA GLN A 147 9.94 19.22 -4.32
C GLN A 147 10.25 18.13 -3.29
N MET A 148 11.47 17.58 -3.37
CA MET A 148 11.89 16.52 -2.47
C MET A 148 11.99 17.00 -1.00
N PRO A 149 11.36 16.29 -0.03
CA PRO A 149 11.38 16.68 1.38
C PRO A 149 12.79 16.67 1.96
N ARG A 150 13.07 17.57 2.92
CA ARG A 150 14.41 17.72 3.54
C ARG A 150 14.99 16.41 4.10
N GLY A 151 14.15 15.52 4.63
CA GLY A 151 14.55 14.22 5.16
C GLY A 151 15.13 13.23 4.13
N PHE A 152 15.02 13.50 2.83
CA PHE A 152 15.64 12.72 1.76
C PHE A 152 16.99 13.28 1.30
N ARG A 153 17.33 14.54 1.63
CA ARG A 153 18.55 15.22 1.14
C ARG A 153 19.84 14.73 1.84
N ASN A 154 19.74 14.05 2.98
CA ASN A 154 20.88 13.53 3.72
C ASN A 154 21.10 12.04 3.48
N ILE A 155 21.49 11.65 2.26
CA ILE A 155 22.27 10.42 2.05
C ILE A 155 23.31 10.77 0.99
N LYS A 156 24.56 10.98 1.43
CA LYS A 156 25.71 10.93 0.53
C LYS A 156 25.66 9.57 -0.16
N THR A 157 25.42 9.56 -1.47
CA THR A 157 25.86 8.46 -2.32
C THR A 157 27.36 8.31 -2.09
N GLN A 158 27.75 7.25 -1.39
CA GLN A 158 29.10 6.70 -1.49
C GLN A 158 29.21 5.92 -2.79
#